data_AF-G6C9M2-F1
#
_entry.id   AF-G6C9M2-F1
#
_cell.length_a   1.000
_cell.length_b   1.000
_cell.length_c   1.000
_cell.angle_alpha   90.00
_cell.angle_beta   90.00
_cell.angle_gamma   90.00
#
_symmetry.space_group_name_H-M   'P 1'
#
loop_
_entity.id
_entity.type
_entity.pdbx_description
1 polymer ?
#
loop_
_entity_poly.entity_id
_entity_poly.type
_entity_poly.pdbx_seq_one_letter_code
_entity_poly.pdbx_strand_id
1 'polypeptide(L)'
;MSKLSKKILPIQNLEIKIDSDSSIPRVILNGIDFRAENIGLQGIKIIWETKKDEAPATLIQVDYINNREAPHIVSVKQSFKNTLLK
;
A
#
# COMPACT_ATOMS: atom_id res chain seq x y z
N MET A 1 21.11 4.30 8.42
CA MET A 1 20.48 2.98 8.65
C MET A 1 18.97 3.13 8.48
N SER A 2 18.41 2.59 7.40
CA SER A 2 16.98 2.71 7.09
C SER A 2 16.16 1.92 8.12
N LYS A 3 15.15 2.56 8.73
CA LYS A 3 14.20 1.97 9.69
C LYS A 3 13.28 0.89 9.06
N LEU A 4 13.53 0.48 7.82
CA LEU A 4 12.82 -0.61 7.15
C LEU A 4 13.29 -1.99 7.64
N SER A 5 13.67 -2.14 8.91
CA SER A 5 14.17 -3.43 9.42
C SER A 5 13.01 -4.42 9.60
N LYS A 6 12.95 -5.41 8.70
CA LYS A 6 12.39 -6.77 8.85
C LYS A 6 10.92 -6.96 9.26
N LYS A 7 10.18 -5.94 9.67
CA LYS A 7 8.76 -6.07 10.05
C LYS A 7 7.90 -5.42 8.98
N ILE A 8 7.03 -6.21 8.34
CA ILE A 8 5.95 -5.68 7.51
C ILE A 8 5.13 -4.75 8.41
N LEU A 9 5.20 -3.45 8.14
CA LEU A 9 4.49 -2.45 8.94
C LEU A 9 3.01 -2.44 8.53
N PRO A 10 2.08 -2.27 9.49
CA PRO A 10 0.68 -2.09 9.16
C PRO A 10 0.50 -0.86 8.26
N ILE A 11 -0.51 -0.88 7.40
CA ILE A 11 -0.90 0.25 6.56
C ILE A 11 -1.49 1.33 7.47
N GLN A 12 -0.84 2.49 7.52
CA GLN A 12 -1.27 3.69 8.23
C GLN A 12 -1.73 4.76 7.24
N ASN A 13 -1.02 4.89 6.11
CA ASN A 13 -1.33 5.83 5.03
C ASN A 13 -0.92 5.20 3.70
N LEU A 14 -1.76 5.39 2.67
CA LEU A 14 -1.46 5.09 1.28
C LEU A 14 -1.83 6.30 0.43
N GLU A 15 -0.85 6.91 -0.23
CA GLU A 15 -1.03 8.02 -1.17
C GLU A 15 -0.65 7.58 -2.58
N ILE A 16 -1.50 7.91 -3.54
CA ILE A 16 -1.23 7.78 -4.98
C ILE A 16 -1.30 9.18 -5.57
N LYS A 17 -0.17 9.69 -6.06
CA LYS A 17 -0.08 11.01 -6.69
C LYS A 17 0.04 10.81 -8.20
N ILE A 18 -0.85 11.46 -8.93
CA ILE A 18 -0.87 11.48 -10.39
C ILE A 18 -0.49 12.89 -10.79
N ASP A 19 0.78 13.08 -11.12
CA ASP A 19 1.30 14.36 -11.59
C ASP A 19 1.06 14.46 -13.09
N SER A 20 0.60 15.62 -13.58
CA SER A 20 0.37 15.86 -15.02
C SER A 20 1.62 15.66 -15.87
N ASP A 21 2.79 15.83 -15.24
CA ASP A 21 4.08 15.86 -15.89
C ASP A 21 4.81 14.51 -15.82
N SER A 22 4.15 13.48 -15.26
CA SER A 22 4.68 12.12 -15.11
C SER A 22 3.74 11.10 -15.73
N SER A 23 4.27 10.23 -16.59
CA SER A 23 3.53 9.07 -17.12
C SER A 23 3.37 7.94 -16.10
N ILE A 24 4.04 8.04 -14.95
CA ILE A 24 4.05 7.00 -13.90
C ILE A 24 3.51 7.62 -12.61
N PRO A 25 2.43 7.05 -12.03
CA PRO A 25 1.93 7.46 -10.72
C PRO A 25 2.98 7.27 -9.62
N ARG A 26 3.08 8.24 -8.71
CA ARG A 26 3.94 8.15 -7.54
C ARG A 26 3.16 7.51 -6.38
N VAL A 27 3.74 6.48 -5.78
CA VAL A 27 3.12 5.72 -4.70
C VAL A 27 3.92 5.92 -3.42
N ILE A 28 3.22 6.32 -2.36
CA ILE A 28 3.82 6.55 -1.04
C ILE A 28 3.04 5.71 -0.03
N LEU A 29 3.72 4.79 0.65
CA LEU A 29 3.14 3.93 1.68
C LEU A 29 3.77 4.28 3.03
N ASN A 30 2.96 4.70 4.00
CA ASN A 30 3.43 5.13 5.33
C ASN A 30 4.55 6.20 5.26
N GLY A 31 4.47 7.12 4.30
CA GLY A 31 5.50 8.14 4.06
C GLY A 31 6.73 7.66 3.28
N ILE A 32 6.80 6.38 2.91
CA ILE A 32 7.89 5.81 2.10
C ILE A 32 7.51 5.94 0.62
N ASP A 33 8.25 6.79 -0.09
CA ASP A 33 8.12 6.93 -1.53
C ASP A 33 8.78 5.75 -2.25
N PHE A 34 7.97 4.96 -2.97
CA PHE A 34 8.45 3.76 -3.65
C PHE A 34 9.52 4.07 -4.69
N ARG A 35 9.40 5.19 -5.42
CA ARG A 35 10.38 5.58 -6.44
C ARG A 35 11.70 5.99 -5.83
N ALA A 36 11.68 6.85 -4.81
CA ALA A 36 12.89 7.32 -4.13
C ALA A 36 13.67 6.16 -3.49
N GLU A 37 12.96 5.08 -3.19
CA GLU A 37 13.47 3.97 -2.39
C GLU A 37 13.68 2.68 -3.18
N ASN A 38 13.65 2.78 -4.51
CA ASN A 38 13.84 1.67 -5.44
C ASN A 38 12.91 0.46 -5.18
N ILE A 39 11.64 0.73 -4.84
CA ILE A 39 10.60 -0.28 -4.62
C ILE A 39 9.72 -0.35 -5.86
N GLY A 40 9.54 -1.53 -6.42
CA GLY A 40 8.66 -1.75 -7.58
C GLY A 40 7.25 -2.10 -7.12
N LEU A 41 6.25 -1.26 -7.41
CA LEU A 41 4.85 -1.62 -7.18
C LEU A 41 4.43 -2.75 -8.12
N GLN A 42 3.82 -3.81 -7.58
CA GLN A 42 3.18 -4.86 -8.39
C GLN A 42 1.66 -4.67 -8.47
N GLY A 43 1.01 -4.26 -7.38
CA GLY A 43 -0.44 -4.09 -7.37
C GLY A 43 -0.96 -3.41 -6.12
N ILE A 44 -2.09 -2.72 -6.27
CA ILE A 44 -2.87 -2.17 -5.17
C ILE A 44 -4.30 -2.70 -5.34
N LYS A 45 -4.83 -3.31 -4.28
CA LYS A 45 -6.21 -3.78 -4.24
C LYS A 45 -6.94 -3.10 -3.09
N ILE A 46 -7.99 -2.36 -3.40
CA ILE A 46 -8.90 -1.75 -2.43
C ILE A 46 -10.27 -2.36 -2.67
N ILE A 47 -10.78 -3.10 -1.70
CA ILE A 47 -12.10 -3.73 -1.76
C ILE A 47 -12.95 -3.13 -0.65
N TRP A 48 -14.11 -2.62 -1.01
CA TRP A 48 -15.13 -2.29 -0.03
C TRP A 48 -16.15 -3.44 0.03
N GLU A 49 -16.25 -4.07 1.18
CA GLU A 49 -17.15 -5.19 1.41
C GLU A 49 -18.32 -4.74 2.29
N THR A 50 -19.52 -4.87 1.74
CA THR A 50 -20.78 -4.77 2.49
C THR A 50 -21.39 -6.15 2.57
N LYS A 51 -21.51 -6.71 3.77
CA LYS A 51 -22.27 -7.94 4.03
C LYS A 51 -23.48 -7.59 4.88
N LYS A 52 -24.60 -8.28 4.62
CA LYS A 52 -25.80 -8.14 5.44
C LYS A 52 -25.45 -8.55 6.88
N ASP A 53 -25.84 -7.72 7.84
CA ASP A 53 -25.63 -7.94 9.28
C ASP A 53 -24.17 -7.88 9.77
N GLU A 54 -23.21 -7.44 8.93
CA GLU A 54 -21.84 -7.12 9.34
C GLU A 54 -21.53 -5.64 9.12
N ALA A 55 -20.63 -5.09 9.94
CA ALA A 55 -20.14 -3.74 9.69
C ALA A 55 -19.32 -3.68 8.39
N PRO A 56 -19.47 -2.62 7.56
CA PRO A 56 -18.71 -2.48 6.34
C PRO A 56 -17.22 -2.47 6.63
N ALA A 57 -16.45 -3.15 5.77
CA ALA A 57 -15.02 -3.24 5.90
C ALA A 57 -14.34 -2.88 4.58
N THR A 58 -13.27 -2.11 4.66
CA THR A 58 -12.38 -1.88 3.52
C THR A 58 -11.17 -2.77 3.70
N LEU A 59 -10.89 -3.61 2.71
CA LEU A 59 -9.67 -4.38 2.63
C LEU A 59 -8.70 -3.65 1.70
N ILE A 60 -7.52 -3.30 2.21
CA ILE A 60 -6.43 -2.74 1.42
C ILE A 60 -5.30 -3.77 1.37
N GLN A 61 -4.82 -4.04 0.16
CA GLN A 61 -3.64 -4.85 -0.10
C GLN A 61 -2.69 -4.08 -1.02
N VAL A 62 -1.40 -4.10 -0.68
CA VAL A 62 -0.32 -3.52 -1.47
C VAL A 62 0.76 -4.58 -1.66
N ASP A 63 1.01 -4.93 -2.91
CA ASP A 63 2.02 -5.90 -3.33
C ASP A 63 3.17 -5.16 -4.01
N TYR A 64 4.40 -5.41 -3.58
CA TYR A 64 5.58 -4.73 -4.11
C TYR A 64 6.84 -5.58 -4.04
N ILE A 65 7.82 -5.25 -4.89
CA ILE A 65 9.17 -5.82 -4.89
C ILE A 65 10.08 -4.83 -4.17
N ASN A 66 10.72 -5.27 -3.08
CA ASN A 66 11.76 -4.50 -2.44
C ASN A 66 13.12 -4.80 -3.09
N ASN A 67 13.65 -3.87 -3.89
CA ASN A 67 14.94 -4.05 -4.57
C ASN A 67 16.15 -3.53 -3.78
N ARG A 68 15.99 -3.09 -2.52
CA ARG A 68 17.12 -2.56 -1.73
C ARG A 68 18.07 -3.65 -1.23
N GLU A 69 17.58 -4.88 -1.12
CA GLU A 69 18.36 -6.08 -0.77
C GLU A 69 18.27 -7.08 -1.92
N ALA A 70 18.34 -8.39 -1.64
CA ALA A 70 17.93 -9.39 -2.62
C ALA A 70 16.45 -9.16 -3.00
N PRO A 71 16.11 -8.95 -4.29
CA PRO A 71 14.74 -8.67 -4.70
C PRO A 71 13.78 -9.75 -4.20
N HIS A 72 12.78 -9.31 -3.44
CA HIS A 72 11.75 -10.19 -2.91
C HIS A 72 10.39 -9.50 -2.92
N ILE A 73 9.36 -10.31 -3.07
CA ILE A 73 7.97 -9.86 -3.07
C ILE A 73 7.52 -9.68 -1.62
N VAL A 74 6.88 -8.55 -1.35
CA VAL A 74 6.22 -8.23 -0.10
C VAL A 74 4.74 -7.98 -0.39
N SER A 75 3.87 -8.59 0.40
CA SER A 75 2.43 -8.35 0.37
C SER A 75 1.99 -7.84 1.74
N VAL A 76 1.39 -6.65 1.78
CA VAL A 76 0.85 -6.05 2.99
C VAL A 76 -0.65 -5.97 2.85
N LYS A 77 -1.38 -6.66 3.72
CA LYS A 77 -2.85 -6.75 3.68
C LYS A 77 -3.42 -6.30 5.02
N GLN A 78 -4.36 -5.37 4.99
CA GLN A 78 -5.00 -4.83 6.19
C GLN A 78 -6.49 -4.57 5.95
N SER A 79 -7.32 -5.01 6.91
CA SER A 79 -8.74 -4.70 6.94
C SER A 79 -9.01 -3.54 7.90
N PHE A 80 -9.84 -2.60 7.44
CA PHE A 80 -10.30 -1.44 8.20
C PHE A 80 -11.81 -1.57 8.41
N LYS A 81 -12.21 -1.93 9.63
CA LYS A 81 -13.62 -2.07 10.01
C LYS A 81 -14.31 -0.72 10.12
N ASN A 82 -15.63 -0.71 9.98
CA ASN A 82 -16.49 0.48 10.11
C ASN A 82 -16.09 1.61 9.16
N THR A 83 -15.52 1.27 7.99
CA THR A 83 -15.13 2.27 7.00
C THR A 83 -16.26 2.51 6.02
N LEU A 84 -16.65 3.77 5.90
CA LEU A 84 -17.50 4.26 4.83
C LEU A 84 -16.58 4.92 3.81
N LEU A 85 -16.42 4.30 2.64
CA LEU A 85 -15.92 5.02 1.46
C LEU A 85 -17.06 5.95 1.02
N LYS A 86 -16.94 7.23 1.37
CA LYS A 86 -17.84 8.30 0.94
C LYS A 86 -17.30 8.97 -0.31
#